data_AF-A0AB33WSP0-F1
#
_entry.id   AF-A0AB33WSP0-F1
#
_cell.length_a   1.000
_cell.length_b   1.000
_cell.length_c   1.000
_cell.angle_alpha   90.00
_cell.angle_beta   90.00
_cell.angle_gamma   90.00
#
_symmetry.space_group_name_H-M   'P 1'
#
loop_
_entity.id
_entity.type
_entity.pdbx_description
1 polymer ?
#
loop_
_entity_poly.entity_id
_entity_poly.type
_entity_poly.pdbx_seq_one_letter_code
_entity_poly.pdbx_strand_id
1 'polypeptide(L)'
;MVRLKTLGSRVKESAGSRLKVITPGSWRSDKTSTQRGYGYKWQKAREVHLRDNPLCVYCQREGRVTAASVVDHSVPHRGDMEVFWDQSLWVSLCVHCHSSVKQKEENQALHR
;
A
#
# COMPACT_ATOMS: atom_id res chain seq x y z
N MET A 1 21.73 2.44 38.62
CA MET A 1 21.61 1.27 37.71
C MET A 1 22.30 1.61 36.39
N VAL A 2 23.41 0.96 36.07
CA VAL A 2 24.18 1.25 34.84
C VAL A 2 23.57 0.47 33.67
N ARG A 3 23.17 1.17 32.62
CA ARG A 3 22.63 0.57 31.40
C ARG A 3 23.80 0.00 30.58
N LEU A 4 23.83 -1.32 30.38
CA LEU A 4 24.82 -1.97 29.52
C LEU A 4 24.64 -1.49 28.07
N LYS A 5 25.73 -1.04 27.45
CA LYS A 5 25.77 -0.73 26.01
C LYS A 5 25.98 -2.03 25.26
N THR A 6 24.99 -2.45 24.47
CA THR A 6 25.14 -3.59 23.56
C THR A 6 26.17 -3.25 22.48
N LEU A 7 27.14 -4.13 22.27
CA LEU A 7 28.06 -4.03 21.13
C LEU A 7 27.28 -4.28 19.83
N GLY A 8 27.51 -3.46 18.81
CA GLY A 8 26.93 -3.66 17.49
C GLY A 8 27.38 -4.98 16.87
N SER A 9 26.49 -5.63 16.11
CA SER A 9 26.78 -6.86 15.38
C SER A 9 27.97 -6.67 14.43
N ARG A 10 29.02 -7.49 14.60
CA ARG A 10 30.27 -7.45 13.79
C ARG A 10 30.13 -8.12 12.42
N VAL A 11 28.96 -8.69 12.13
CA VAL A 11 28.67 -9.32 10.84
C VAL A 11 28.42 -8.22 9.83
N LYS A 12 29.33 -8.07 8.87
CA LYS A 12 29.03 -7.37 7.62
C LYS A 12 28.05 -8.26 6.86
N GLU A 13 26.76 -7.97 6.94
CA GLU A 13 25.77 -8.56 6.03
C GLU A 13 26.23 -8.23 4.61
N SER A 14 26.79 -9.23 3.93
CA SER A 14 27.22 -9.10 2.56
C SER A 14 25.98 -8.90 1.71
N ALA A 15 25.77 -7.65 1.28
CA ALA A 15 24.91 -7.24 0.19
C ALA A 15 23.56 -8.00 0.13
N GLY A 16 22.56 -7.49 0.84
CA GLY A 16 21.12 -7.77 0.64
C GLY A 16 20.77 -9.19 0.22
N SER A 17 20.24 -9.99 1.15
CA SER A 17 19.72 -11.34 0.92
C SER A 17 19.12 -11.51 -0.49
N ARG A 18 19.84 -12.20 -1.38
CA ARG A 18 19.33 -12.61 -2.71
C ARG A 18 18.13 -13.57 -2.61
N LEU A 19 17.87 -14.10 -1.42
CA LEU A 19 16.78 -15.01 -1.14
C LEU A 19 15.49 -14.20 -0.97
N LYS A 20 14.49 -14.52 -1.79
CA LYS A 20 13.13 -14.01 -1.61
C LYS A 20 12.59 -14.54 -0.30
N VAL A 21 12.27 -13.65 0.63
CA VAL A 21 11.52 -14.00 1.84
C VAL A 21 10.10 -14.31 1.40
N ILE A 22 9.75 -15.59 1.34
CA ILE A 22 8.39 -16.06 1.07
C ILE A 22 7.68 -16.14 2.42
N THR A 23 6.53 -15.48 2.56
CA THR A 23 5.65 -15.63 3.71
C THR A 23 4.55 -16.62 3.34
N PRO A 24 4.57 -17.86 3.86
CA PRO A 24 3.58 -18.86 3.50
C PRO A 24 2.16 -18.36 3.76
N GLY A 25 1.23 -18.61 2.82
CA GLY A 25 -0.18 -18.20 2.94
C GLY A 25 -0.46 -16.72 2.65
N SER A 26 0.55 -15.91 2.31
CA SER A 26 0.32 -14.54 1.84
C SER A 26 -0.21 -14.55 0.41
N TRP A 27 -1.35 -13.88 0.19
CA TRP A 27 -1.94 -13.69 -1.14
C TRP A 27 -1.00 -13.00 -2.15
N ARG A 28 0.11 -12.42 -1.67
CA ARG A 28 1.13 -11.74 -2.49
C ARG A 28 2.29 -12.64 -2.91
N SER A 29 2.60 -13.71 -2.17
CA SER A 29 3.94 -14.31 -2.18
C SER A 29 4.32 -15.07 -3.45
N ASP A 30 3.34 -15.59 -4.21
CA ASP A 30 3.61 -16.41 -5.42
C ASP A 30 3.26 -15.69 -6.73
N LYS A 31 2.95 -14.40 -6.68
CA LYS A 31 2.42 -13.65 -7.84
C LYS A 31 3.20 -12.36 -8.09
N THR A 32 3.53 -12.10 -9.35
CA THR A 32 4.02 -10.79 -9.81
C THR A 32 2.95 -9.71 -9.63
N SER A 33 3.34 -8.43 -9.67
CA SER A 33 2.39 -7.32 -9.56
C SER A 33 1.25 -7.42 -10.58
N THR A 34 1.58 -7.77 -11.83
CA THR A 34 0.60 -7.97 -12.91
C THR A 34 -0.35 -9.13 -12.61
N GLN A 35 0.17 -10.27 -12.12
CA GLN A 35 -0.66 -11.42 -11.72
C GLN A 35 -1.55 -11.12 -10.52
N ARG A 36 -1.24 -10.09 -9.72
CA ARG A 36 -2.08 -9.58 -8.64
C ARG A 36 -3.13 -8.55 -9.10
N GLY A 37 -3.19 -8.24 -10.40
CA GLY A 37 -4.17 -7.31 -10.99
C GLY A 37 -3.59 -5.95 -11.39
N TYR A 38 -2.39 -5.59 -10.94
CA TYR A 38 -1.79 -4.26 -11.16
C TYR A 38 -1.09 -4.10 -12.53
N GLY A 39 -1.63 -4.71 -13.59
CA GLY A 39 -1.10 -4.67 -14.95
C GLY A 39 -1.59 -3.48 -15.79
N TYR A 40 -1.49 -3.59 -17.12
CA TYR A 40 -1.91 -2.53 -18.07
C TYR A 40 -3.37 -2.09 -17.90
N LYS A 41 -4.30 -3.04 -17.72
CA LYS A 41 -5.73 -2.75 -17.49
C LYS A 41 -5.92 -1.86 -16.27
N TRP A 42 -5.19 -2.14 -15.18
CA TRP A 42 -5.22 -1.33 -13.97
C TRP A 42 -4.65 0.07 -14.21
N GLN A 43 -3.51 0.18 -14.91
CA GLN A 43 -2.92 1.49 -15.23
C GLN A 43 -3.90 2.39 -15.99
N LYS A 44 -4.61 1.84 -16.99
CA LYS A 44 -5.65 2.57 -17.73
C LYS A 44 -6.83 2.98 -16.87
N ALA A 45 -7.37 2.07 -16.06
CA ALA A 45 -8.48 2.40 -15.18
C ALA A 45 -8.09 3.43 -14.11
N ARG A 46 -6.87 3.32 -13.57
CA ARG A 46 -6.27 4.28 -12.63
C ARG A 46 -6.15 5.67 -13.25
N GLU A 47 -5.67 5.78 -14.49
CA GLU A 47 -5.58 7.06 -15.21
C GLU A 47 -6.95 7.74 -15.36
N VAL A 48 -8.00 6.95 -15.63
CA VAL A 48 -9.37 7.47 -15.72
C VAL A 48 -9.86 7.93 -14.36
N HIS A 49 -9.75 7.08 -13.34
CA HIS A 49 -10.20 7.41 -11.99
C HIS A 49 -9.53 8.67 -11.43
N LEU A 50 -8.22 8.85 -11.62
CA LEU A 50 -7.50 10.05 -11.16
C LEU A 50 -7.87 11.32 -11.93
N ARG A 51 -8.33 11.20 -13.19
CA ARG A 51 -8.84 12.34 -13.94
C ARG A 51 -10.17 12.83 -13.38
N ASP A 52 -11.05 11.88 -13.05
CA ASP A 52 -12.39 12.18 -12.54
C ASP A 52 -12.36 12.53 -11.04
N ASN A 53 -11.37 12.01 -10.31
CA ASN A 53 -11.16 12.22 -8.87
C ASN A 53 -9.75 12.79 -8.61
N PRO A 54 -9.47 14.05 -9.01
CA PRO A 54 -8.11 14.59 -9.03
C PRO A 54 -7.55 14.98 -7.65
N LEU A 55 -8.37 14.93 -6.60
CA LEU A 55 -8.02 15.41 -5.26
C LEU A 55 -7.93 14.27 -4.25
N CYS A 56 -7.02 14.43 -3.28
CA CYS A 56 -6.87 13.51 -2.17
C CYS A 56 -8.08 13.58 -1.24
N VAL A 57 -8.84 12.49 -1.11
CA VAL A 57 -10.06 12.45 -0.29
C VAL A 57 -9.77 12.69 1.20
N TYR A 58 -8.58 12.34 1.69
CA TYR A 58 -8.21 12.57 3.09
C TYR A 58 -7.86 14.03 3.35
N CYS A 59 -7.10 14.66 2.44
CA CYS A 59 -6.84 16.09 2.53
C CYS A 59 -8.15 16.90 2.46
N GLN A 60 -9.09 16.52 1.58
CA GLN A 60 -10.39 17.19 1.46
C GLN A 60 -11.19 17.14 2.76
N ARG A 61 -11.23 15.99 3.45
CA ARG A 61 -11.89 15.85 4.76
C ARG A 61 -11.33 16.80 5.82
N GLU A 62 -10.07 17.18 5.69
CA GLU A 62 -9.39 18.15 6.56
C GLU A 62 -9.42 19.58 6.02
N GLY A 63 -10.20 19.86 4.97
CA GLY A 63 -10.28 21.18 4.33
C GLY A 63 -9.05 21.58 3.50
N ARG A 64 -8.18 20.62 3.17
CA ARG A 64 -6.96 20.84 2.37
C ARG A 64 -7.18 20.42 0.92
N VAL A 65 -6.74 21.24 -0.02
CA VAL A 65 -6.73 20.90 -1.46
C VAL A 65 -5.36 20.33 -1.82
N THR A 66 -5.31 19.06 -2.20
CA THR A 66 -4.06 18.39 -2.59
C THR A 66 -4.36 17.44 -3.73
N ALA A 67 -3.55 17.47 -4.79
CA ALA A 67 -3.68 16.57 -5.91
C ALA A 67 -3.47 15.10 -5.48
N ALA A 68 -4.32 14.21 -5.96
CA ALA A 68 -4.15 12.77 -5.81
C ALA A 68 -3.19 12.24 -6.89
N SER A 69 -2.38 11.27 -6.50
CA SER A 69 -1.46 10.57 -7.40
C SER A 69 -1.46 9.07 -7.17
N VAL A 70 -2.26 8.56 -6.25
CA VAL A 70 -2.41 7.15 -5.94
C VAL A 70 -3.89 6.82 -5.91
N VAL A 71 -4.26 5.69 -6.51
CA VAL A 71 -5.58 5.08 -6.33
C VAL A 71 -5.36 3.89 -5.43
N ASP A 72 -6.10 3.85 -4.34
CA ASP A 72 -6.06 2.77 -3.36
C ASP A 72 -7.45 2.16 -3.21
N HIS A 73 -7.51 0.96 -2.62
CA HIS A 73 -8.76 0.31 -2.26
C HIS A 73 -9.10 0.68 -0.81
N SER A 74 -10.29 1.25 -0.58
CA SER A 74 -10.79 1.58 0.76
C SER A 74 -10.89 0.33 1.64
N VAL A 75 -11.26 -0.81 1.04
CA VAL A 75 -11.24 -2.15 1.64
C VAL A 75 -10.10 -2.96 1.01
N PRO A 76 -9.16 -3.52 1.80
CA PRO A 76 -8.07 -4.32 1.26
C PRO A 76 -8.60 -5.58 0.56
N HIS A 77 -8.36 -5.68 -0.75
CA HIS A 77 -8.92 -6.77 -1.56
C HIS A 77 -8.32 -8.16 -1.26
N ARG A 78 -7.11 -8.25 -0.70
CA ARG A 78 -6.44 -9.51 -0.27
C ARG A 78 -6.44 -10.65 -1.30
N GLY A 79 -6.45 -10.31 -2.59
CA GLY A 79 -6.48 -11.27 -3.70
C GLY A 79 -7.88 -11.55 -4.27
N ASP A 80 -8.94 -11.02 -3.66
CA ASP A 80 -10.28 -10.98 -4.25
C ASP A 80 -10.30 -9.99 -5.42
N MET A 81 -10.71 -10.48 -6.59
CA MET A 81 -10.73 -9.68 -7.82
C MET A 81 -12.04 -8.92 -8.02
N GLU A 82 -13.13 -9.30 -7.35
CA GLU A 82 -14.38 -8.54 -7.35
C GLU A 82 -14.17 -7.24 -6.59
N VAL A 83 -13.61 -7.33 -5.37
CA VAL A 83 -13.23 -6.18 -4.55
C VAL A 83 -12.16 -5.32 -5.26
N PHE A 84 -11.23 -5.95 -5.99
CA PHE A 84 -10.19 -5.22 -6.72
C PHE A 84 -10.78 -4.32 -7.83
N TRP A 85 -11.78 -4.81 -8.57
CA TRP A 85 -12.37 -4.11 -9.72
C TRP A 85 -13.62 -3.29 -9.39
N ASP A 86 -14.12 -3.38 -8.16
CA ASP A 86 -15.18 -2.51 -7.67
C ASP A 86 -14.67 -1.07 -7.52
N GLN A 87 -15.03 -0.23 -8.49
CA GLN A 87 -14.62 1.18 -8.52
C GLN A 87 -15.24 2.01 -7.38
N SER A 88 -16.35 1.55 -6.78
CA SER A 88 -16.96 2.23 -5.63
C SER A 88 -16.06 2.12 -4.38
N LEU A 89 -15.17 1.14 -4.35
CA LEU A 89 -14.19 0.95 -3.30
C LEU A 89 -12.87 1.67 -3.59
N TRP A 90 -12.72 2.33 -4.75
CA TRP A 90 -11.49 3.06 -5.06
C TRP A 90 -11.47 4.44 -4.41
N VAL A 91 -10.30 4.84 -3.91
CA VAL A 91 -10.08 6.15 -3.31
C VAL A 91 -8.83 6.84 -3.88
N SER A 92 -8.98 8.10 -4.25
CA SER A 92 -7.89 8.97 -4.70
C SER A 92 -7.14 9.57 -3.51
N LEU A 93 -5.85 9.29 -3.40
CA LEU A 93 -4.99 9.75 -2.30
C LEU A 93 -3.71 10.42 -2.83
N CYS A 94 -3.17 11.36 -2.04
CA CYS A 94 -1.79 11.81 -2.22
C CYS A 94 -0.82 10.79 -1.60
N VAL A 95 0.43 10.78 -2.04
CA VAL A 95 1.47 9.85 -1.54
C VAL A 95 1.60 9.91 -0.02
N HIS A 96 1.53 11.11 0.57
CA HIS A 96 1.65 11.28 2.01
C HIS A 96 0.52 10.58 2.77
N CYS A 97 -0.74 10.82 2.42
CA CYS A 97 -1.88 10.20 3.10
C CYS A 97 -1.95 8.69 2.87
N HIS A 98 -1.60 8.22 1.67
CA HIS A 98 -1.52 6.80 1.36
C HIS A 98 -0.50 6.07 2.25
N SER A 99 0.73 6.58 2.31
CA SER A 99 1.84 5.94 3.04
C SER A 99 1.86 6.22 4.55
N SER A 100 0.89 6.95 5.10
CA SER A 100 0.82 7.27 6.52
C SER A 100 -0.55 6.95 7.12
N VAL A 101 -1.55 7.80 6.85
CA VAL A 101 -2.89 7.71 7.45
C VAL A 101 -3.57 6.40 7.04
N LYS A 102 -3.65 6.12 5.73
CA LYS A 102 -4.32 4.92 5.23
C LYS A 102 -3.61 3.64 5.68
N GLN A 103 -2.28 3.59 5.57
CA GLN A 103 -1.49 2.46 6.06
C GLN A 103 -1.69 2.22 7.57
N LYS A 104 -1.81 3.28 8.37
CA LYS A 104 -2.08 3.16 9.81
C LYS A 104 -3.48 2.61 10.08
N GLU A 105 -4.50 3.08 9.36
CA GLU A 105 -5.87 2.59 9.46
C GLU A 105 -5.97 1.09 9.13
N GLU A 106 -5.32 0.65 8.06
CA GLU A 106 -5.28 -0.77 7.68
C GLU A 106 -4.62 -1.63 8.76
N ASN A 107 -3.48 -1.19 9.29
CA ASN A 107 -2.80 -1.91 10.36
C ASN A 107 -3.66 -1.98 11.63
N GLN A 108 -4.37 -0.90 11.98
CA GLN A 108 -5.28 -0.91 13.12
C GLN A 108 -6.46 -1.85 12.91
N ALA A 109 -7.01 -1.91 11.69
CA ALA A 109 -8.09 -2.83 11.34
C ALA A 109 -7.66 -4.31 11.34
N LEU A 110 -6.37 -4.60 11.11
CA LEU A 110 -5.82 -5.96 11.21
C LEU A 110 -5.69 -6.48 12.64
N HIS A 111 -5.62 -5.58 13.63
CA HIS A 111 -5.41 -5.91 15.04
C HIS A 111 -6.68 -5.78 15.90
N ARG A 112 -7.84 -5.56 15.26
CA ARG A 112 -9.16 -5.62 15.88
C ARG A 112 -9.84 -6.93 15.51
#